data_AF-A0A958ZKE3-F1
#
_entry.id   AF-A0A958ZKE3-F1
#
_cell.length_a   1.000
_cell.length_b   1.000
_cell.length_c   1.000
_cell.angle_alpha   90.00
_cell.angle_beta   90.00
_cell.angle_gamma   90.00
#
_symmetry.space_group_name_H-M   'P 1'
#
loop_
_entity.id
_entity.type
_entity.pdbx_description
1 polymer ?
#
loop_
_entity_poly.entity_id
_entity_poly.type
_entity_poly.pdbx_seq_one_letter_code
_entity_poly.pdbx_strand_id
1 'polypeptide(L)'
;QLAQLQNDLLDRFKNISLVDLRTIRETLTDVMLKVRFAINFMASLSFITACIVLIITLYLTRYRRIRETVLLRTLGIKNFSLAMVNFYEFFTLALLAVAAAILLSTGASWTVTAFVFRIPYSADTLWIPTLGIAVIVAVSAVGVWSNRRILRTPPLEIIRRENA
;
A
#
# COMPACT_ATOMS: atom_id res chain seq x y z
N GLN A 1 -63.15 27.76 23.84
CA GLN A 1 -62.85 26.83 24.95
C GLN A 1 -62.13 25.55 24.51
N LEU A 2 -62.39 25.00 23.31
CA LEU A 2 -61.61 23.86 22.76
C LEU A 2 -60.16 24.21 22.37
N ALA A 3 -59.89 25.47 22.00
CA ALA A 3 -58.55 25.92 21.61
C ALA A 3 -57.56 26.07 22.78
N GLN A 4 -58.04 26.21 24.02
CA GLN A 4 -57.17 26.32 25.20
C GLN A 4 -56.79 24.93 25.75
N LEU A 5 -57.66 23.93 25.61
CA LEU A 5 -57.36 22.55 25.99
C LEU A 5 -56.34 21.88 25.06
N GLN A 6 -56.22 22.32 23.80
CA GLN A 6 -55.27 21.75 22.85
C GLN A 6 -53.83 22.20 23.11
N ASN A 7 -53.63 23.40 23.66
CA ASN A 7 -52.30 23.92 24.02
C ASN A 7 -51.74 23.28 25.29
N ASP A 8 -52.59 22.85 26.23
CA ASP A 8 -52.17 22.17 27.46
C ASP A 8 -51.78 20.70 27.24
N LEU A 9 -52.24 20.09 26.14
CA LEU A 9 -51.89 18.72 25.74
C LEU A 9 -50.59 18.65 24.92
N LEU A 10 -50.18 19.74 24.28
CA LEU A 10 -48.94 19.83 23.51
C LEU A 10 -47.68 20.00 24.38
N ASP A 11 -47.83 20.46 25.64
CA ASP A 11 -46.72 20.54 26.59
C ASP A 11 -46.41 19.21 27.29
N ARG A 12 -47.30 18.22 27.20
CA ARG A 12 -47.15 16.95 27.95
C ARG A 12 -46.38 15.85 27.19
N PHE A 13 -46.06 16.06 25.91
CA PHE A 13 -45.20 15.17 25.10
C PHE A 13 -43.92 15.84 24.58
N LYS A 14 -43.51 16.96 25.17
CA LYS A 14 -42.20 17.59 24.88
C LYS A 14 -41.01 16.88 25.55
N ASN A 15 -41.23 15.66 26.03
CA ASN A 15 -40.25 14.84 26.77
C ASN A 15 -39.80 13.59 25.99
N ILE A 16 -40.10 13.50 24.69
CA ILE A 16 -39.53 12.48 23.81
C ILE A 16 -38.26 13.09 23.19
N SER A 17 -37.11 12.84 23.80
CA SER A 17 -35.76 12.82 23.20
C SER A 17 -35.57 13.46 21.82
N LEU A 18 -35.83 14.77 21.71
CA LEU A 18 -35.29 15.64 20.65
C LEU A 18 -33.93 16.20 21.09
N VAL A 19 -33.20 15.46 21.93
CA VAL A 19 -31.73 15.60 21.96
C VAL A 19 -31.28 15.08 20.61
N ASP A 20 -30.77 16.02 19.81
CA ASP A 20 -30.55 15.90 18.38
C ASP A 20 -29.54 14.79 18.06
N LEU A 21 -29.99 13.53 18.03
CA LEU A 21 -29.21 12.37 17.59
C LEU A 21 -28.66 12.59 16.17
N ARG A 22 -29.29 13.48 15.39
CA ARG A 22 -28.80 13.92 14.09
C ARG A 22 -27.55 14.77 14.23
N THR A 23 -27.56 15.82 15.07
CA THR A 23 -26.36 16.65 15.33
C THR A 23 -25.21 15.85 15.95
N ILE A 24 -25.49 14.92 16.87
CA ILE A 24 -24.46 14.06 17.47
C ILE A 24 -23.86 13.14 16.40
N ARG A 25 -24.70 12.51 15.56
CA ARG A 25 -24.24 11.65 14.47
C ARG A 25 -23.45 12.43 13.42
N GLU A 26 -23.90 13.63 13.05
CA GLU A 26 -23.21 14.51 12.11
C GLU A 26 -21.84 14.90 12.65
N THR A 27 -21.76 15.33 13.92
CA THR A 27 -20.48 15.65 14.58
C THR A 27 -19.55 14.43 14.64
N LEU A 28 -20.06 13.26 15.00
CA LEU A 28 -19.27 12.02 15.01
C LEU A 28 -18.77 11.66 13.61
N THR A 29 -19.61 11.81 12.58
CA THR A 29 -19.24 11.54 11.19
C THR A 29 -18.15 12.51 10.73
N ASP A 30 -18.26 13.79 11.07
CA ASP A 30 -17.26 14.82 10.77
C ASP A 30 -15.92 14.54 11.46
N VAL A 31 -15.93 14.14 12.73
CA VAL A 31 -14.71 13.73 13.45
C VAL A 31 -14.10 12.50 12.78
N MET A 32 -14.90 11.49 12.44
CA MET A 32 -14.42 10.30 11.73
C MET A 32 -13.84 10.63 10.35
N LEU A 33 -14.42 11.59 9.63
CA LEU A 33 -13.89 12.07 8.35
C LEU A 33 -12.52 12.74 8.53
N LYS A 34 -12.36 13.59 9.54
CA LYS A 34 -11.07 14.22 9.86
C LYS A 34 -10.01 13.19 10.25
N VAL A 35 -10.37 12.19 11.06
CA VAL A 35 -9.47 11.10 11.44
C VAL A 35 -9.07 10.26 10.21
N ARG A 36 -10.03 9.89 9.36
CA ARG A 36 -9.76 9.19 8.10
C ARG A 36 -8.83 10.00 7.19
N PHE A 37 -9.04 11.30 7.09
CA PHE A 37 -8.18 12.19 6.31
C PHE A 37 -6.75 12.20 6.84
N ALA A 38 -6.57 12.34 8.16
CA ALA A 38 -5.25 12.33 8.78
C ALA A 38 -4.51 10.99 8.54
N ILE A 39 -5.21 9.86 8.70
CA ILE A 39 -4.65 8.53 8.45
C ILE A 39 -4.24 8.37 6.98
N ASN A 40 -5.10 8.77 6.03
CA ASN A 40 -4.79 8.69 4.59
C ASN A 40 -3.62 9.60 4.20
N PHE A 41 -3.51 10.78 4.83
CA PHE A 41 -2.39 11.68 4.62
C PHE A 41 -1.07 11.05 5.12
N MET A 42 -1.07 10.47 6.32
CA MET A 42 0.10 9.74 6.84
C MET A 42 0.47 8.54 5.97
N ALA A 43 -0.52 7.75 5.54
CA ALA A 43 -0.29 6.61 4.66
C ALA A 43 0.33 7.05 3.32
N SER A 44 -0.12 8.17 2.76
CA SER A 44 0.44 8.73 1.52
C SER A 44 1.90 9.17 1.70
N LEU A 45 2.23 9.81 2.81
CA LEU A 45 3.61 10.17 3.13
C LEU A 45 4.49 8.92 3.29
N SER A 46 4.02 7.91 4.02
CA SER A 46 4.74 6.64 4.17
C SER A 46 4.95 5.94 2.83
N PHE A 47 3.96 6.00 1.94
CA PHE A 47 4.06 5.45 0.59
C PHE A 47 5.14 6.16 -0.23
N ILE A 48 5.19 7.49 -0.18
CA ILE A 48 6.24 8.29 -0.83
C ILE A 48 7.62 7.90 -0.28
N THR A 49 7.75 7.78 1.04
CA THR A 49 9.00 7.33 1.66
C THR A 49 9.41 5.93 1.19
N ALA A 50 8.47 4.99 1.10
CA ALA A 50 8.74 3.66 0.59
C ALA A 50 9.24 3.69 -0.87
N CYS A 51 8.65 4.52 -1.73
CA CYS A 51 9.12 4.71 -3.10
C CYS A 51 10.53 5.30 -3.15
N ILE A 52 10.83 6.30 -2.32
CA ILE A 52 12.17 6.92 -2.23
C ILE A 52 13.20 5.88 -1.79
N VAL A 53 12.92 5.13 -0.72
CA VAL A 53 13.80 4.09 -0.20
C VAL A 53 14.05 3.02 -1.27
N LEU A 54 13.01 2.58 -1.97
CA LEU A 54 13.13 1.63 -3.08
C LEU A 54 14.10 2.14 -4.17
N ILE A 55 13.97 3.41 -4.56
CA ILE A 55 14.85 4.04 -5.55
C ILE A 55 16.30 4.08 -5.04
N ILE A 56 16.51 4.50 -3.79
CA ILE A 56 17.86 4.57 -3.16
C ILE A 56 18.52 3.19 -3.17
N THR A 57 17.81 2.16 -2.71
CA THR A 57 18.33 0.78 -2.69
C THR A 57 18.69 0.31 -4.09
N LEU A 58 17.85 0.61 -5.09
CA LEU A 58 18.14 0.27 -6.48
C LEU A 58 19.44 0.92 -6.96
N TYR A 59 19.66 2.21 -6.67
CA TYR A 59 20.92 2.90 -7.04
C TYR A 59 22.14 2.24 -6.40
N LEU A 60 22.06 1.86 -5.12
CA LEU A 60 23.15 1.18 -4.40
C LEU A 60 23.48 -0.20 -5.00
N THR A 61 22.48 -0.98 -5.42
CA THR A 61 22.68 -2.33 -5.95
C THR A 61 23.30 -2.36 -7.36
N ARG A 62 23.18 -1.27 -8.15
CA ARG A 62 23.70 -1.21 -9.53
C ARG A 62 25.18 -1.52 -9.63
N TYR A 63 25.99 -0.95 -8.75
CA TYR A 63 27.45 -1.06 -8.82
C TYR A 63 27.96 -2.49 -8.62
N ARG A 64 27.29 -3.29 -7.78
CA ARG A 64 27.67 -4.70 -7.55
C ARG A 64 27.32 -5.61 -8.73
N ARG A 65 26.10 -5.47 -9.29
CA ARG A 65 25.62 -6.33 -10.39
C ARG A 65 26.41 -6.17 -11.69
N ILE A 66 27.04 -5.02 -11.91
CA ILE A 66 27.87 -4.76 -13.09
C ILE A 66 29.08 -5.70 -13.13
N ARG A 67 29.80 -5.88 -12.00
CA ARG A 67 30.99 -6.76 -11.94
C ARG A 67 30.62 -8.23 -12.15
N GLU A 68 29.53 -8.71 -11.54
CA GLU A 68 29.02 -10.07 -11.76
C GLU A 68 28.63 -10.31 -13.23
N THR A 69 27.98 -9.33 -13.87
CA THR A 69 27.54 -9.48 -15.26
C THR A 69 28.72 -9.62 -16.22
N VAL A 70 29.83 -8.91 -15.98
CA VAL A 70 31.05 -9.03 -16.79
C VAL A 70 31.68 -10.41 -16.62
N LEU A 71 31.78 -10.91 -15.39
CA LEU A 71 32.29 -12.27 -15.11
C LEU A 71 31.44 -13.37 -15.76
N LEU A 72 30.11 -13.27 -15.65
CA LEU A 72 29.20 -14.25 -16.26
C LEU A 72 29.21 -14.19 -17.80
N ARG A 73 29.44 -13.01 -18.39
CA ARG A 73 29.65 -12.89 -19.84
C ARG A 73 30.97 -13.50 -20.30
N THR A 74 32.03 -13.39 -19.52
CA THR A 74 33.30 -14.09 -19.85
C THR A 74 33.18 -15.61 -19.76
N LEU A 75 32.22 -16.12 -18.98
CA LEU A 75 31.88 -17.54 -18.89
C LEU A 75 30.86 -18.01 -19.96
N GLY A 76 30.50 -17.14 -20.92
CA GLY A 76 29.68 -17.53 -22.09
C GLY A 76 28.16 -17.53 -21.88
N ILE A 77 27.65 -16.93 -20.80
CA ILE A 77 26.20 -16.95 -20.52
C ILE A 77 25.43 -16.00 -21.46
N LYS A 78 24.40 -16.54 -22.12
CA LYS A 78 23.53 -15.83 -23.08
C LYS A 78 22.60 -14.84 -22.37
N ASN A 79 22.43 -13.64 -22.94
CA ASN A 79 21.64 -12.53 -22.37
C ASN A 79 20.17 -12.86 -22.04
N PHE A 80 19.59 -13.89 -22.65
CA PHE A 80 18.19 -14.29 -22.43
C PHE A 80 17.96 -14.98 -21.07
N SER A 81 18.92 -15.82 -20.63
CA SER A 81 18.84 -16.49 -19.33
C SER A 81 18.95 -15.50 -18.16
N LEU A 82 19.73 -14.42 -18.32
CA LEU A 82 19.82 -13.36 -17.31
C LEU A 82 18.47 -12.65 -17.06
N ALA A 83 17.67 -12.44 -18.11
CA ALA A 83 16.38 -11.78 -17.98
C ALA A 83 15.36 -12.66 -17.25
N MET A 84 15.36 -13.97 -17.51
CA MET A 84 14.48 -14.93 -16.84
C MET A 84 14.82 -15.08 -15.36
N VAL A 85 16.11 -15.22 -15.01
CA VAL A 85 16.54 -15.31 -13.61
C VAL A 85 16.11 -14.06 -12.83
N ASN A 86 16.30 -12.88 -13.41
CA ASN A 86 15.89 -11.62 -12.79
C ASN A 86 14.36 -11.54 -12.61
N PHE A 87 13.57 -12.02 -13.58
CA PHE A 87 12.11 -12.06 -13.43
C PHE A 87 11.70 -12.95 -12.24
N TYR A 88 12.26 -14.15 -12.12
CA TYR A 88 11.96 -15.05 -11.00
C TYR A 88 12.36 -14.46 -9.64
N GLU A 89 13.49 -13.76 -9.56
CA GLU A 89 13.93 -13.09 -8.33
C GLU A 89 12.93 -12.02 -7.87
N PHE A 90 12.54 -11.11 -8.77
CA PHE A 90 11.58 -10.06 -8.42
C PHE A 90 10.17 -10.61 -8.20
N PHE A 91 9.76 -11.64 -8.94
CA PHE A 91 8.46 -12.29 -8.76
C PHE A 91 8.35 -12.96 -7.38
N THR A 92 9.38 -13.70 -6.96
CA THR A 92 9.39 -14.36 -5.64
C THR A 92 9.41 -13.35 -4.50
N LEU A 93 10.19 -12.26 -4.63
CA LEU A 93 10.18 -11.15 -3.67
C LEU A 93 8.80 -10.48 -3.57
N ALA A 94 8.16 -10.21 -4.72
CA ALA A 94 6.84 -9.59 -4.77
C ALA A 94 5.76 -10.49 -4.13
N LEU A 95 5.80 -11.80 -4.41
CA LEU A 95 4.89 -12.78 -3.85
C LEU A 95 5.00 -12.81 -2.31
N LEU A 96 6.22 -12.91 -1.78
CA LEU A 96 6.46 -12.94 -0.33
C LEU A 96 6.03 -11.63 0.35
N ALA A 97 6.34 -10.49 -0.26
CA ALA A 97 5.95 -9.19 0.26
C ALA A 97 4.42 -9.04 0.34
N VAL A 98 3.70 -9.42 -0.72
CA VAL A 98 2.23 -9.33 -0.75
C VAL A 98 1.60 -10.33 0.22
N ALA A 99 2.12 -11.55 0.32
CA ALA A 99 1.64 -12.52 1.30
C ALA A 99 1.78 -11.98 2.74
N ALA A 100 2.95 -11.41 3.08
CA ALA A 100 3.18 -10.80 4.38
C ALA A 100 2.28 -9.58 4.62
N ALA A 101 2.09 -8.72 3.61
CA ALA A 101 1.23 -7.55 3.70
C ALA A 101 -0.23 -7.91 3.93
N ILE A 102 -0.76 -8.92 3.22
CA ILE A 102 -2.13 -9.42 3.41
C ILE A 102 -2.28 -9.94 4.84
N LEU A 103 -1.38 -10.83 5.30
CA LEU A 103 -1.44 -11.40 6.64
C LEU A 103 -1.42 -10.34 7.74
N LEU A 104 -0.50 -9.37 7.65
CA LEU A 104 -0.38 -8.28 8.62
C LEU A 104 -1.60 -7.36 8.58
N SER A 105 -2.09 -7.01 7.40
CA SER A 105 -3.25 -6.13 7.24
C SER A 105 -4.52 -6.78 7.75
N THR A 106 -4.80 -8.03 7.37
CA THR A 106 -5.98 -8.76 7.86
C THR A 106 -5.89 -9.03 9.35
N GLY A 107 -4.71 -9.40 9.85
CA GLY A 107 -4.49 -9.62 11.29
C GLY A 107 -4.68 -8.36 12.12
N ALA A 108 -4.12 -7.23 11.67
CA ALA A 108 -4.30 -5.94 12.33
C ALA A 108 -5.78 -5.49 12.29
N SER A 109 -6.41 -5.60 11.12
CA SER A 109 -7.81 -5.22 10.95
C SER A 109 -8.73 -6.08 11.82
N TRP A 110 -8.55 -7.40 11.82
CA TRP A 110 -9.29 -8.32 12.68
C TRP A 110 -9.11 -7.99 14.17
N THR A 111 -7.87 -7.74 14.61
CA THR A 111 -7.56 -7.42 16.01
C THR A 111 -8.25 -6.12 16.45
N VAL A 112 -8.15 -5.06 15.64
CA VAL A 112 -8.78 -3.77 15.96
C VAL A 112 -10.30 -3.90 15.99
N THR A 113 -10.89 -4.57 14.99
CA THR A 113 -12.33 -4.78 14.92
C THR A 113 -12.85 -5.62 16.09
N ALA A 114 -12.15 -6.69 16.47
CA ALA A 114 -12.58 -7.60 17.55
C ALA A 114 -12.39 -7.00 18.94
N PHE A 115 -11.22 -6.41 19.23
CA PHE A 115 -10.88 -5.95 20.59
C PHE A 115 -11.28 -4.51 20.87
N VAL A 116 -11.16 -3.61 19.89
CA VAL A 116 -11.43 -2.17 20.08
C VAL A 116 -12.88 -1.85 19.80
N PHE A 117 -13.38 -2.24 18.63
CA PHE A 117 -14.70 -1.82 18.17
C PHE A 117 -15.83 -2.83 18.46
N ARG A 118 -15.50 -4.09 18.78
CA ARG A 118 -16.46 -5.18 19.07
C ARG A 118 -17.57 -5.32 18.01
N ILE A 119 -17.23 -5.09 16.74
CA ILE A 119 -18.14 -5.20 15.60
C ILE A 119 -17.80 -6.44 14.75
N PRO A 120 -18.74 -6.97 13.95
CA PRO A 120 -18.43 -8.09 13.06
C PRO A 120 -17.40 -7.68 12.00
N TYR A 121 -16.36 -8.50 11.85
CA TYR A 121 -15.34 -8.31 10.83
C TYR A 121 -15.94 -8.53 9.44
N SER A 122 -15.96 -7.46 8.65
CA SER A 122 -16.46 -7.46 7.28
C SER A 122 -15.28 -7.18 6.35
N ALA A 123 -14.71 -8.24 5.76
CA ALA A 123 -13.66 -8.11 4.76
C ALA A 123 -14.24 -8.30 3.35
N ASP A 124 -13.99 -7.32 2.49
CA ASP A 124 -14.31 -7.43 1.07
C ASP A 124 -13.40 -8.48 0.42
N THR A 125 -13.96 -9.68 0.24
CA THR A 125 -13.22 -10.86 -0.24
C THR A 125 -12.69 -10.69 -1.66
N LEU A 126 -13.29 -9.80 -2.46
CA LEU A 126 -12.88 -9.54 -3.85
C LEU A 126 -11.69 -8.57 -3.96
N TRP A 127 -11.59 -7.60 -3.04
CA TRP A 127 -10.63 -6.49 -3.16
C TRP A 127 -9.21 -6.90 -2.75
N ILE A 128 -9.08 -7.79 -1.77
CA ILE A 128 -7.79 -8.28 -1.27
C ILE A 128 -6.97 -9.00 -2.37
N PRO A 129 -7.50 -10.04 -3.07
CA PRO A 129 -6.73 -10.75 -4.08
C PRO A 129 -6.47 -9.90 -5.32
N THR A 130 -7.42 -9.07 -5.74
CA THR A 130 -7.26 -8.21 -6.93
C THR A 130 -6.15 -7.19 -6.73
N LEU A 131 -6.11 -6.54 -5.57
CA LEU A 131 -5.05 -5.58 -5.24
C LEU A 131 -3.70 -6.28 -5.02
N GLY A 132 -3.70 -7.47 -4.41
CA GLY A 132 -2.51 -8.29 -4.25
C GLY A 132 -1.87 -8.67 -5.60
N ILE A 133 -2.68 -9.14 -6.56
CA ILE A 133 -2.20 -9.46 -7.91
C ILE A 133 -1.67 -8.21 -8.61
N ALA A 134 -2.39 -7.07 -8.50
CA ALA A 134 -1.95 -5.80 -9.08
C ALA A 134 -0.56 -5.38 -8.56
N VAL A 135 -0.31 -5.52 -7.25
CA VAL A 135 1.00 -5.20 -6.65
C VAL A 135 2.08 -6.16 -7.12
N ILE A 136 1.81 -7.48 -7.20
CA ILE A 136 2.79 -8.46 -7.70
C ILE A 136 3.20 -8.12 -9.14
N VAL A 137 2.22 -7.82 -9.99
CA VAL A 137 2.46 -7.43 -11.39
C VAL A 137 3.25 -6.12 -11.45
N ALA A 138 2.89 -5.11 -10.66
CA ALA A 138 3.57 -3.83 -10.63
C ALA A 138 5.05 -3.96 -10.21
N VAL A 139 5.32 -4.67 -9.11
CA VAL A 139 6.70 -4.87 -8.61
C VAL A 139 7.52 -5.69 -9.60
N SER A 140 6.95 -6.75 -10.17
CA SER A 140 7.63 -7.57 -11.18
C SER A 140 7.93 -6.76 -12.46
N ALA A 141 7.00 -5.93 -12.92
CA ALA A 141 7.18 -5.06 -14.08
C ALA A 141 8.28 -4.01 -13.83
N VAL A 142 8.29 -3.40 -12.64
CA VAL A 142 9.36 -2.46 -12.23
C VAL A 142 10.70 -3.18 -12.19
N GLY A 143 10.79 -4.39 -11.65
CA GLY A 143 12.03 -5.19 -11.62
C GLY A 143 12.59 -5.48 -13.01
N VAL A 144 11.72 -5.84 -13.97
CA VAL A 144 12.11 -6.06 -15.38
C VAL A 144 12.54 -4.75 -16.06
N TRP A 145 11.78 -3.67 -15.88
CA TRP A 145 12.09 -2.37 -16.51
C TRP A 145 13.38 -1.76 -15.98
N SER A 146 13.57 -1.84 -14.66
CA SER A 146 14.76 -1.40 -13.93
C SER A 146 16.02 -2.08 -14.50
N ASN A 147 15.99 -3.39 -14.75
CA ASN A 147 17.13 -4.15 -15.24
C ASN A 147 17.40 -3.98 -16.76
N ARG A 148 16.37 -3.70 -17.58
CA ARG A 148 16.55 -3.39 -19.02
C ARG A 148 17.49 -2.22 -19.28
N ARG A 149 17.58 -1.25 -18.35
CA ARG A 149 18.56 -0.15 -18.41
C ARG A 149 20.00 -0.58 -18.08
N ILE A 150 20.21 -1.60 -17.22
CA ILE A 150 21.56 -2.13 -16.90
C ILE A 150 22.14 -2.90 -18.09
N LEU A 151 21.29 -3.67 -18.77
CA LEU A 151 21.70 -4.47 -19.93
C LEU A 151 22.12 -3.61 -21.13
N ARG A 152 21.79 -2.32 -21.13
CA ARG A 152 22.14 -1.34 -22.17
C ARG A 152 23.39 -0.52 -21.91
N THR A 153 23.98 -0.58 -20.71
CA THR A 153 25.25 0.12 -20.43
C THR A 153 26.43 -0.71 -20.97
N PRO A 154 27.19 -0.21 -21.96
CA PRO A 154 28.34 -0.92 -22.50
C PRO A 154 29.44 -1.06 -21.41
N PRO A 155 30.02 -2.27 -21.23
CA PRO A 155 31.01 -2.55 -20.18
C PRO A 155 32.28 -1.68 -20.21
N LEU A 156 32.60 -1.12 -21.39
CA LEU A 156 33.82 -0.36 -21.64
C LEU A 156 33.85 1.02 -20.97
N GLU A 157 32.69 1.59 -20.63
CA GLU A 157 32.62 2.93 -20.03
C GLU A 157 32.99 2.92 -18.54
N ILE A 158 32.93 1.75 -17.91
CA ILE A 158 33.14 1.56 -16.47
C ILE A 158 34.63 1.35 -16.18
N ILE A 159 35.33 0.61 -17.06
CA ILE A 159 36.79 0.46 -17.01
C ILE A 159 37.50 1.79 -17.35
N ARG A 160 36.91 2.60 -18.24
CA ARG A 160 37.48 3.91 -18.61
C ARG A 160 37.33 4.98 -17.52
N ARG A 161 36.37 4.83 -16.59
CA ARG A 161 36.22 5.69 -15.41
C ARG A 161 37.02 5.24 -14.18
N GLU A 162 37.49 3.99 -14.15
CA GLU A 162 38.38 3.49 -13.09
C GLU A 162 39.85 3.81 -13.40
N ASN A 163 40.18 4.04 -14.68
CA ASN A 163 41.52 4.41 -15.16
C ASN A 163 41.71 5.93 -15.42
N ALA A 164 40.75 6.78 -15.06
CA ALA A 164 40.81 8.23 -15.19
C ALA A 164 40.55 8.89 -13.83
#